data_AF-Z4WY68-F1
#
_entry.id   AF-Z4WY68-F1
#
_cell.length_a   1.000
_cell.length_b   1.000
_cell.length_c   1.000
_cell.angle_alpha   90.00
_cell.angle_beta   90.00
_cell.angle_gamma   90.00
#
_symmetry.space_group_name_H-M   'P 1'
#
loop_
_entity.id
_entity.type
_entity.pdbx_description
1 polymer ?
#
loop_
_entity_poly.entity_id
_entity_poly.type
_entity_poly.pdbx_seq_one_letter_code
_entity_poly.pdbx_strand_id
1 'polypeptide(L)'
;MKKLVFPFIVACALGALSACSSDIDRVKSDRKVIDPEDVGLLTRLDKYIQKAFAQKYNVSIDYRYDDKLTDRRYRLAPVKEEKAVEFLNLIDFVFFDTYKEAAPEGYAQRHTVKYVNLFGSSGYSLDRRMAGAAPQGMIWMYNINELDTSVARIEKIRDLAERYIDYEVWERVEEEVKKQDEKAKADTGTGLTDEQKQALRERLTREYTAEEHEATKYDKRIKKLTIGQEYQMRESYISTLFHESAHTLHEERAYPPEFDKLSALDYQKQDAFSYWYRKGLKSLHAGFVSDYASTDADEDFAELFATYVLRTDEEWAELLKSANEKIRPDAKYTGKEIILQKLSIMKQYIRDEYSTDLDAIRQKALEKLYKIPYMDFTQYPTGY
;
A
#
# COMPACT_ATOMS: atom_id res chain seq x y z
N MET A 1 -11.16 -35.69 -18.27
CA MET A 1 -10.90 -34.24 -18.51
C MET A 1 -10.43 -33.64 -17.19
N LYS A 2 -9.15 -33.28 -17.10
CA LYS A 2 -8.56 -32.71 -15.87
C LYS A 2 -9.11 -31.29 -15.71
N LYS A 3 -9.89 -31.04 -14.65
CA LYS A 3 -10.37 -29.69 -14.32
C LYS A 3 -9.17 -28.90 -13.79
N LEU A 4 -8.75 -27.90 -14.57
CA LEU A 4 -7.82 -26.86 -14.11
C LEU A 4 -8.53 -26.05 -13.03
N VAL A 5 -8.10 -26.24 -11.78
CA VAL A 5 -8.37 -25.29 -10.70
C VAL A 5 -7.41 -24.12 -10.93
N PHE A 6 -7.92 -23.01 -11.45
CA PHE A 6 -7.18 -21.75 -11.50
C PHE A 6 -7.03 -21.26 -10.06
N PRO A 7 -5.83 -21.18 -9.47
CA PRO A 7 -5.65 -20.37 -8.28
C PRO A 7 -5.87 -18.92 -8.68
N PHE A 8 -6.64 -18.20 -7.87
CA PHE A 8 -6.86 -16.77 -7.96
C PHE A 8 -5.50 -16.07 -7.84
N ILE A 9 -4.82 -15.84 -8.96
CA ILE A 9 -3.67 -14.94 -9.04
C ILE A 9 -4.28 -13.55 -8.87
N VAL A 10 -4.23 -13.03 -7.64
CA VAL A 10 -4.34 -11.60 -7.39
C VAL A 10 -3.15 -10.99 -8.13
N ALA A 11 -3.40 -10.47 -9.33
CA ALA A 11 -2.43 -9.66 -10.03
C ALA A 11 -2.13 -8.46 -9.13
N CYS A 12 -0.88 -8.36 -8.65
CA CYS A 12 -0.40 -7.21 -7.90
C CYS A 12 -0.64 -5.96 -8.75
N ALA A 13 -1.68 -5.20 -8.42
CA ALA A 13 -1.87 -3.85 -8.90
C ALA A 13 -0.88 -2.97 -8.12
N LEU A 14 0.41 -3.08 -8.45
CA LEU A 14 1.41 -2.09 -8.07
C LEU A 14 1.03 -0.80 -8.79
N GLY A 15 0.61 0.21 -8.01
CA GLY A 15 0.42 1.56 -8.52
C GLY A 15 1.76 2.05 -9.07
N ALA A 16 1.79 2.42 -10.34
CA ALA A 16 2.99 3.00 -10.94
C ALA A 16 3.13 4.45 -10.45
N LEU A 17 4.22 4.75 -9.76
CA LEU A 17 4.74 6.12 -9.64
C LEU A 17 5.33 6.49 -11.00
N SER A 18 5.11 7.73 -11.43
CA SER A 18 5.72 8.30 -12.63
C SER A 18 6.67 9.40 -12.18
N ALA A 19 7.91 9.04 -11.84
CA ALA A 19 8.98 10.02 -11.66
C ALA A 19 9.51 10.43 -13.04
N CYS A 20 9.27 11.70 -13.41
CA CYS A 20 10.12 12.36 -14.39
C CYS A 20 11.38 12.80 -13.65
N SER A 21 12.55 12.28 -14.01
CA SER A 21 13.81 12.73 -13.41
C SER A 21 14.26 14.04 -14.04
N SER A 22 14.04 15.14 -13.34
CA SER A 22 14.74 16.40 -13.57
C SER A 22 15.14 17.04 -12.24
N ASP A 23 16.26 17.78 -12.19
CA ASP A 23 16.72 18.48 -10.96
C ASP A 23 15.67 19.46 -10.35
N ILE A 24 14.61 19.75 -11.10
CA ILE A 24 13.49 20.59 -10.69
C ILE A 24 12.59 19.83 -9.70
N ASP A 25 12.59 18.50 -9.72
CA ASP A 25 11.70 17.60 -8.96
C ASP A 25 12.19 17.28 -7.54
N ARG A 26 13.30 17.87 -7.09
CA ARG A 26 13.92 17.59 -5.78
C ARG A 26 13.22 18.28 -4.59
N VAL A 27 13.08 17.56 -3.49
CA VAL A 27 12.57 18.07 -2.21
C VAL A 27 13.69 18.82 -1.47
N LYS A 28 13.55 20.15 -1.32
CA LYS A 28 14.51 20.95 -0.53
C LYS A 28 14.27 20.79 0.97
N SER A 29 15.10 19.99 1.64
CA SER A 29 14.93 19.62 3.06
C SER A 29 15.06 20.80 4.04
N ASP A 30 15.75 21.89 3.66
CA ASP A 30 15.98 23.08 4.48
C ASP A 30 14.91 24.17 4.33
N ARG A 31 13.95 24.01 3.41
CA ARG A 31 12.91 24.99 3.14
C ARG A 31 11.89 25.01 4.28
N LYS A 32 11.75 26.17 4.94
CA LYS A 32 10.62 26.44 5.85
C LYS A 32 9.36 26.68 5.04
N VAL A 33 8.28 25.99 5.38
CA VAL A 33 7.01 26.01 4.64
C VAL A 33 5.93 26.86 5.34
N ILE A 34 6.33 27.77 6.24
CA ILE A 34 5.38 28.61 6.98
C ILE A 34 5.01 29.82 6.10
N ASP A 35 3.86 29.75 5.43
CA ASP A 35 3.19 30.94 4.92
C ASP A 35 2.29 31.53 6.03
N PRO A 36 2.45 32.81 6.41
CA PRO A 36 1.57 33.47 7.35
C PRO A 36 0.25 33.80 6.66
N GLU A 37 -0.71 32.88 6.70
CA GLU A 37 -2.08 33.17 6.29
C GLU A 37 -2.82 33.99 7.37
N ASP A 38 -3.72 34.87 6.92
CA ASP A 38 -4.58 35.67 7.80
C ASP A 38 -5.58 34.75 8.53
N VAL A 39 -5.28 34.49 9.81
CA VAL A 39 -5.97 33.54 10.70
C VAL A 39 -7.49 33.79 10.84
N GLY A 40 -7.99 34.94 10.40
CA GLY A 40 -9.42 35.29 10.41
C GLY A 40 -10.30 34.55 9.40
N LEU A 41 -9.72 33.91 8.37
CA LEU A 41 -10.48 33.27 7.27
C LEU A 41 -10.27 31.75 7.13
N LEU A 42 -9.44 31.15 7.99
CA LEU A 42 -9.12 29.72 7.91
C LEU A 42 -10.31 28.84 8.30
N THR A 43 -10.62 27.85 7.45
CA THR A 43 -11.60 26.80 7.76
C THR A 43 -11.11 25.93 8.91
N ARG A 44 -11.97 25.05 9.42
CA ARG A 44 -11.57 24.06 10.42
C ARG A 44 -10.46 23.13 9.90
N LEU A 45 -10.59 22.67 8.65
CA LEU A 45 -9.59 21.84 7.99
C LEU A 45 -8.26 22.57 7.82
N ASP A 46 -8.26 23.85 7.43
CA ASP A 46 -7.03 24.64 7.28
C ASP A 46 -6.28 24.77 8.61
N LYS A 47 -7.01 25.07 9.70
CA LYS A 47 -6.44 25.13 11.05
C LYS A 47 -5.88 23.78 11.48
N TYR A 48 -6.59 22.69 11.14
CA TYR A 48 -6.11 21.35 11.40
C TYR A 48 -4.81 21.07 10.66
N ILE A 49 -4.75 21.31 9.35
CA ILE A 49 -3.55 21.14 8.52
C ILE A 49 -2.38 21.97 9.06
N GLN A 50 -2.63 23.26 9.31
CA GLN A 50 -1.60 24.20 9.75
C GLN A 50 -0.97 23.76 11.08
N LYS A 51 -1.78 23.40 12.07
CA LYS A 51 -1.26 23.05 13.41
C LYS A 51 -0.75 21.60 13.48
N ALA A 52 -1.43 20.64 12.82
CA ALA A 52 -1.04 19.23 12.88
C ALA A 52 0.09 18.84 11.92
N PHE A 53 0.31 19.59 10.84
CA PHE A 53 1.32 19.24 9.82
C PHE A 53 2.32 20.38 9.56
N ALA A 54 1.88 21.59 9.26
CA ALA A 54 2.80 22.68 8.94
C ALA A 54 3.67 23.07 10.15
N GLN A 55 3.05 23.28 11.32
CA GLN A 55 3.78 23.64 12.55
C GLN A 55 4.51 22.45 13.17
N LYS A 56 3.89 21.26 13.16
CA LYS A 56 4.43 20.06 13.82
C LYS A 56 5.56 19.40 13.01
N TYR A 57 5.42 19.36 11.69
CA TYR A 57 6.30 18.59 10.79
C TYR A 57 6.93 19.41 9.66
N ASN A 58 6.69 20.72 9.56
CA ASN A 58 7.16 21.53 8.43
C ASN A 58 6.69 20.96 7.07
N VAL A 59 5.44 20.53 7.00
CA VAL A 59 4.80 19.99 5.78
C VAL A 59 3.61 20.85 5.39
N SER A 60 3.60 21.33 4.15
CA SER A 60 2.41 21.93 3.55
C SER A 60 1.57 20.84 2.90
N ILE A 61 0.28 20.86 3.21
CA ILE A 61 -0.69 19.97 2.59
C ILE A 61 -1.75 20.85 1.94
N ASP A 62 -1.86 20.74 0.62
CA ASP A 62 -2.90 21.39 -0.14
C ASP A 62 -3.98 20.38 -0.53
N TYR A 63 -5.23 20.73 -0.26
CA TYR A 63 -6.41 19.94 -0.64
C TYR A 63 -7.36 20.75 -1.55
N ARG A 64 -7.04 22.03 -1.78
CA ARG A 64 -7.80 22.94 -2.61
C ARG A 64 -7.20 22.91 -4.00
N TYR A 65 -8.00 22.40 -4.92
CA TYR A 65 -7.62 22.33 -6.32
C TYR A 65 -7.56 23.74 -6.94
N ASP A 66 -6.42 24.13 -7.52
CA ASP A 66 -6.30 25.30 -8.41
C ASP A 66 -6.27 24.85 -9.87
N ASP A 67 -7.36 25.15 -10.60
CA ASP A 67 -7.51 24.93 -12.05
C ASP A 67 -6.36 25.51 -12.90
N LYS A 68 -5.55 26.41 -12.35
CA LYS A 68 -4.44 27.05 -13.07
C LYS A 68 -3.17 26.21 -13.11
N LEU A 69 -3.06 25.13 -12.34
CA LEU A 69 -1.82 24.34 -12.20
C LEU A 69 -1.78 23.05 -13.04
N THR A 70 -2.85 22.68 -13.76
CA THR A 70 -2.91 21.42 -14.53
C THR A 70 -3.50 21.58 -15.93
N ASP A 71 -2.99 20.80 -16.89
CA ASP A 71 -3.47 20.75 -18.29
C ASP A 71 -4.99 20.52 -18.37
N ARG A 72 -5.70 21.27 -19.21
CA ARG A 72 -7.18 21.30 -19.35
C ARG A 72 -7.82 19.97 -19.79
N ARG A 73 -7.03 18.90 -19.91
CA ARG A 73 -7.47 17.56 -20.32
C ARG A 73 -7.94 16.68 -19.15
N TYR A 74 -7.74 17.11 -17.90
CA TYR A 74 -8.07 16.32 -16.71
C TYR A 74 -9.40 16.75 -16.07
N ARG A 75 -10.21 15.78 -15.62
CA ARG A 75 -11.40 16.01 -14.79
C ARG A 75 -11.06 15.64 -13.34
N LEU A 76 -10.28 16.49 -12.68
CA LEU A 76 -9.95 16.29 -11.26
C LEU A 76 -11.12 16.80 -10.40
N ALA A 77 -11.68 15.93 -9.56
CA ALA A 77 -12.71 16.30 -8.60
C ALA A 77 -12.07 16.88 -7.33
N PRO A 78 -12.68 17.90 -6.69
CA PRO A 78 -12.21 18.40 -5.41
C PRO A 78 -12.27 17.30 -4.34
N VAL A 79 -11.35 17.37 -3.37
CA VAL A 79 -11.35 16.47 -2.22
C VAL A 79 -12.51 16.85 -1.29
N LYS A 80 -13.28 15.86 -0.84
CA LYS A 80 -14.29 16.05 0.20
C LYS A 80 -13.60 16.27 1.54
N GLU A 81 -14.06 17.25 2.32
CA GLU A 81 -13.42 17.62 3.60
C GLU A 81 -13.28 16.40 4.54
N GLU A 82 -14.35 15.62 4.68
CA GLU A 82 -14.35 14.42 5.52
C GLU A 82 -13.32 13.37 5.07
N LYS A 83 -13.03 13.30 3.76
CA LYS A 83 -12.03 12.40 3.19
C LYS A 83 -10.62 12.94 3.32
N ALA A 84 -10.45 14.27 3.24
CA ALA A 84 -9.19 14.91 3.59
C ALA A 84 -8.84 14.64 5.05
N VAL A 85 -9.78 14.84 5.99
CA VAL A 85 -9.58 14.54 7.42
C VAL A 85 -9.20 13.07 7.63
N GLU A 86 -9.92 12.15 6.98
CA GLU A 86 -9.65 10.71 7.04
C GLU A 86 -8.23 10.36 6.57
N PHE A 87 -7.80 10.92 5.45
CA PHE A 87 -6.44 10.74 4.94
C PHE A 87 -5.38 11.35 5.85
N LEU A 88 -5.58 12.59 6.29
CA LEU A 88 -4.65 13.31 7.18
C LEU A 88 -4.41 12.53 8.47
N ASN A 89 -5.48 12.05 9.10
CA ASN A 89 -5.38 11.25 10.32
C ASN A 89 -4.62 9.93 10.08
N LEU A 90 -4.87 9.27 8.95
CA LEU A 90 -4.18 8.04 8.59
C LEU A 90 -2.67 8.27 8.43
N ILE A 91 -2.26 9.34 7.73
CA ILE A 91 -0.84 9.63 7.48
C ILE A 91 -0.13 10.19 8.72
N ASP A 92 -0.78 10.98 9.58
CA ASP A 92 -0.19 11.38 10.87
C ASP A 92 0.11 10.14 11.70
N PHE A 93 -0.82 9.20 11.77
CA PHE A 93 -0.67 7.99 12.57
C PHE A 93 0.37 7.01 12.01
N VAL A 94 0.31 6.66 10.72
CA VAL A 94 1.13 5.59 10.12
C VAL A 94 2.48 6.11 9.64
N PHE A 95 2.53 7.31 9.06
CA PHE A 95 3.75 7.84 8.46
C PHE A 95 4.51 8.73 9.45
N PHE A 96 3.92 9.85 9.90
CA PHE A 96 4.66 10.82 10.71
C PHE A 96 4.95 10.34 12.13
N ASP A 97 3.96 9.76 12.82
CA ASP A 97 4.18 9.22 14.17
C ASP A 97 5.15 8.03 14.15
N THR A 98 5.30 7.29 13.03
CA THR A 98 6.35 6.27 12.90
C THR A 98 7.72 6.90 13.05
N TYR A 99 8.03 7.94 12.27
CA TYR A 99 9.31 8.63 12.37
C TYR A 99 9.49 9.32 13.72
N LYS A 100 8.44 9.93 14.27
CA LYS A 100 8.49 10.55 15.59
C LYS A 100 8.84 9.56 16.70
N GLU A 101 8.36 8.31 16.63
CA GLU A 101 8.60 7.28 17.64
C GLU A 101 9.89 6.48 17.40
N ALA A 102 10.35 6.37 16.16
CA ALA A 102 11.46 5.48 15.78
C ALA A 102 12.75 6.20 15.36
N ALA A 103 12.71 7.51 15.11
CA ALA A 103 13.86 8.31 14.66
C ALA A 103 14.16 9.47 15.65
N PRO A 104 15.34 10.10 15.56
CA PRO A 104 15.70 11.23 16.41
C PRO A 104 14.73 12.41 16.29
N GLU A 105 14.66 13.24 17.34
CA GLU A 105 13.87 14.47 17.33
C GLU A 105 14.27 15.36 16.14
N GLY A 106 13.28 15.91 15.43
CA GLY A 106 13.52 16.72 14.23
C GLY A 106 13.63 15.92 12.94
N TYR A 107 13.74 14.58 12.98
CA TYR A 107 13.91 13.76 11.79
C TYR A 107 12.72 13.90 10.83
N ALA A 108 11.49 13.71 11.33
CA ALA A 108 10.28 13.85 10.52
C ALA A 108 10.18 15.25 9.90
N GLN A 109 10.56 16.29 10.64
CA GLN A 109 10.51 17.67 10.17
C GLN A 109 11.46 17.93 9.00
N ARG A 110 12.62 17.27 8.99
CA ARG A 110 13.72 17.56 8.06
C ARG A 110 13.79 16.59 6.89
N HIS A 111 13.67 15.30 7.16
CA HIS A 111 14.05 14.24 6.23
C HIS A 111 12.86 13.50 5.60
N THR A 112 11.63 13.98 5.82
CA THR A 112 10.46 13.51 5.08
C THR A 112 9.94 14.55 4.10
N VAL A 113 8.86 14.17 3.41
CA VAL A 113 8.06 14.96 2.46
C VAL A 113 7.77 16.38 2.96
N LYS A 114 7.73 17.36 2.06
CA LYS A 114 7.49 18.79 2.39
C LYS A 114 6.21 19.36 1.81
N TYR A 115 5.77 18.84 0.68
CA TYR A 115 4.59 19.29 -0.04
C TYR A 115 3.76 18.07 -0.43
N VAL A 116 2.50 18.06 -0.03
CA VAL A 116 1.55 17.00 -0.40
C VAL A 116 0.29 17.66 -0.95
N ASN A 117 -0.06 17.37 -2.20
CA ASN A 117 -1.27 17.82 -2.85
C ASN A 117 -2.26 16.66 -2.92
N LEU A 118 -3.49 16.92 -2.48
CA LEU A 118 -4.55 15.92 -2.43
C LEU A 118 -5.55 16.14 -3.58
N PHE A 119 -5.85 15.07 -4.30
CA PHE A 119 -6.81 15.06 -5.40
C PHE A 119 -7.93 14.06 -5.14
N GLY A 120 -9.18 14.52 -5.28
CA GLY A 120 -10.36 13.73 -4.93
C GLY A 120 -10.62 12.56 -5.87
N SER A 121 -10.24 12.68 -7.14
CA SER A 121 -10.39 11.63 -8.16
C SER A 121 -9.04 11.20 -8.72
N SER A 122 -9.04 10.16 -9.54
CA SER A 122 -7.82 9.70 -10.18
C SER A 122 -7.31 10.72 -11.21
N GLY A 123 -5.99 10.88 -11.27
CA GLY A 123 -5.32 11.35 -12.47
C GLY A 123 -5.22 10.21 -13.49
N TYR A 124 -5.53 10.45 -14.76
CA TYR A 124 -5.23 9.54 -15.87
C TYR A 124 -4.90 10.32 -17.13
N SER A 125 -3.91 9.83 -17.89
CA SER A 125 -4.13 9.56 -19.31
C SER A 125 -4.60 8.11 -19.51
N LEU A 126 -5.26 7.84 -20.64
CA LEU A 126 -6.18 6.75 -21.02
C LEU A 126 -5.82 5.28 -20.72
N ASP A 127 -4.77 4.97 -19.96
CA ASP A 127 -4.17 3.63 -19.91
C ASP A 127 -3.50 3.21 -18.58
N ARG A 128 -3.40 4.04 -17.51
CA ARG A 128 -2.77 3.63 -16.23
C ARG A 128 -3.30 4.29 -14.95
N ARG A 129 -3.63 3.48 -13.92
CA ARG A 129 -4.09 3.97 -12.59
C ARG A 129 -2.86 4.42 -11.79
N MET A 130 -2.76 5.71 -11.47
CA MET A 130 -1.70 6.26 -10.61
C MET A 130 -2.23 6.60 -9.22
N ALA A 131 -1.51 6.13 -8.20
CA ALA A 131 -1.80 6.44 -6.79
C ALA A 131 -1.03 7.68 -6.27
N GLY A 132 0.10 8.01 -6.92
CA GLY A 132 1.04 9.06 -6.50
C GLY A 132 1.90 9.62 -7.65
N ALA A 133 2.40 10.86 -7.57
CA ALA A 133 3.48 11.42 -8.42
C ALA A 133 4.24 12.52 -7.68
N ALA A 134 5.52 12.78 -7.99
CA ALA A 134 6.32 13.82 -7.30
C ALA A 134 6.91 14.92 -8.19
N PRO A 135 6.11 15.70 -8.94
CA PRO A 135 6.63 16.84 -9.69
C PRO A 135 7.09 17.97 -8.75
N GLN A 136 8.26 18.55 -9.01
CA GLN A 136 8.80 19.71 -8.30
C GLN A 136 9.01 19.52 -6.78
N GLY A 137 9.24 18.27 -6.33
CA GLY A 137 9.35 17.94 -4.91
C GLY A 137 8.00 17.97 -4.18
N MET A 138 6.88 17.92 -4.92
CA MET A 138 5.53 17.86 -4.38
C MET A 138 4.88 16.51 -4.65
N ILE A 139 4.44 15.82 -3.60
CA ILE A 139 3.74 14.54 -3.75
C ILE A 139 2.28 14.81 -4.07
N TRP A 140 1.79 14.23 -5.15
CA TRP A 140 0.40 14.29 -5.58
C TRP A 140 -0.30 12.99 -5.22
N MET A 141 -1.19 13.03 -4.24
CA MET A 141 -1.97 11.87 -3.79
C MET A 141 -3.35 11.90 -4.45
N TYR A 142 -3.71 10.83 -5.14
CA TYR A 142 -4.97 10.74 -5.89
C TYR A 142 -6.01 9.87 -5.20
N ASN A 143 -7.24 9.88 -5.72
CA ASN A 143 -8.36 9.04 -5.29
C ASN A 143 -8.73 9.21 -3.81
N ILE A 144 -8.47 10.38 -3.22
CA ILE A 144 -8.77 10.61 -1.80
C ILE A 144 -10.26 10.43 -1.48
N ASN A 145 -11.16 10.71 -2.43
CA ASN A 145 -12.59 10.48 -2.22
C ASN A 145 -12.99 9.00 -2.19
N GLU A 146 -12.13 8.10 -2.65
CA GLU A 146 -12.30 6.64 -2.62
C GLU A 146 -11.66 6.00 -1.39
N LEU A 147 -10.92 6.77 -0.57
CA LEU A 147 -10.38 6.29 0.71
C LEU A 147 -11.51 5.79 1.60
N ASP A 148 -11.37 4.59 2.16
CA ASP A 148 -12.29 4.05 3.15
C ASP A 148 -11.52 3.25 4.22
N THR A 149 -11.12 3.95 5.26
CA THR A 149 -10.57 3.36 6.49
C THR A 149 -11.67 2.79 7.38
N SER A 150 -12.94 3.10 7.11
CA SER A 150 -14.05 2.67 7.95
C SER A 150 -14.42 1.21 7.76
N VAL A 151 -14.15 0.61 6.58
CA VAL A 151 -14.18 -0.86 6.36
C VAL A 151 -13.28 -1.57 7.39
N ALA A 152 -12.33 -0.85 7.99
CA ALA A 152 -11.33 -1.37 8.91
C ALA A 152 -11.88 -1.63 10.29
N ARG A 153 -12.96 -0.96 10.70
CA ARG A 153 -13.49 -1.17 12.04
C ARG A 153 -13.84 -2.65 12.23
N ILE A 154 -13.29 -3.26 13.28
CA ILE A 154 -13.48 -4.68 13.58
C ILE A 154 -14.95 -5.13 13.54
N GLU A 155 -15.88 -4.24 13.90
CA GLU A 155 -17.32 -4.47 13.79
C GLU A 155 -17.80 -4.63 12.34
N LYS A 156 -17.33 -3.78 11.42
CA LYS A 156 -17.60 -3.93 9.98
C LYS A 156 -16.90 -5.15 9.39
N ILE A 157 -15.69 -5.48 9.86
CA ILE A 157 -14.98 -6.70 9.43
C ILE A 157 -15.75 -7.95 9.86
N ARG A 158 -16.29 -7.97 11.09
CA ARG A 158 -17.17 -9.05 11.57
C ARG A 158 -18.44 -9.16 10.75
N ASP A 159 -19.13 -8.04 10.52
CA ASP A 159 -20.33 -8.00 9.65
C ASP A 159 -20.04 -8.47 8.22
N LEU A 160 -18.88 -8.12 7.66
CA LEU A 160 -18.44 -8.63 6.36
C LEU A 160 -18.12 -10.12 6.40
N ALA A 161 -17.50 -10.62 7.48
CA ALA A 161 -17.24 -12.03 7.67
C ALA A 161 -18.55 -12.83 7.73
N GLU A 162 -19.56 -12.34 8.46
CA GLU A 162 -20.90 -12.95 8.49
C GLU A 162 -21.52 -13.03 7.09
N ARG A 163 -21.53 -11.91 6.34
CA ARG A 163 -22.06 -11.91 4.97
C ARG A 163 -21.36 -12.90 4.04
N TYR A 164 -20.04 -13.07 4.20
CA TYR A 164 -19.29 -14.04 3.41
C TYR A 164 -19.55 -15.49 3.84
N ILE A 165 -19.70 -15.73 5.14
CA ILE A 165 -20.12 -17.04 5.67
C ILE A 165 -21.50 -17.40 5.13
N ASP A 166 -22.46 -16.48 5.20
CA ASP A 166 -23.81 -16.69 4.67
C ASP A 166 -23.79 -17.06 3.18
N TYR A 167 -23.00 -16.35 2.38
CA TYR A 167 -22.86 -16.61 0.94
C TYR A 167 -22.21 -17.98 0.66
N GLU A 168 -21.07 -18.28 1.31
CA GLU A 168 -20.34 -19.54 1.10
C GLU A 168 -21.15 -20.75 1.62
N VAL A 169 -21.85 -20.61 2.74
CA VAL A 169 -22.77 -21.63 3.26
C VAL A 169 -23.92 -21.84 2.29
N TRP A 170 -24.51 -20.78 1.76
CA TRP A 170 -25.58 -20.89 0.77
C TRP A 170 -25.13 -21.65 -0.48
N GLU A 171 -23.95 -21.33 -1.03
CA GLU A 171 -23.39 -22.06 -2.17
C GLU A 171 -23.18 -23.55 -1.85
N ARG A 172 -22.55 -23.86 -0.70
CA ARG A 172 -22.33 -25.25 -0.25
C ARG A 172 -23.64 -26.02 -0.06
N VAL A 173 -24.66 -25.36 0.50
CA VAL A 173 -25.99 -25.95 0.73
C VAL A 173 -26.65 -26.28 -0.60
N GLU A 174 -26.69 -25.34 -1.55
CA GLU A 174 -27.32 -25.58 -2.86
C GLU A 174 -26.59 -26.66 -3.67
N GLU A 175 -25.25 -26.70 -3.62
CA GLU A 175 -24.47 -27.76 -4.26
C GLU A 175 -24.76 -29.14 -3.67
N GLU A 176 -24.81 -29.26 -2.34
CA GLU A 176 -25.05 -30.55 -1.68
C GLU A 176 -26.52 -30.99 -1.82
N VAL A 177 -27.49 -30.07 -1.78
CA VAL A 177 -28.91 -30.36 -2.07
C VAL A 177 -29.06 -30.88 -3.50
N LYS A 178 -28.41 -30.23 -4.48
CA LYS A 178 -28.41 -30.68 -5.87
C LYS A 178 -27.84 -32.09 -6.00
N LYS A 179 -26.69 -32.35 -5.38
CA LYS A 179 -26.03 -33.66 -5.39
C LYS A 179 -26.89 -34.76 -4.76
N GLN A 180 -27.59 -34.47 -3.65
CA GLN A 180 -28.49 -35.44 -3.02
C GLN A 180 -29.77 -35.65 -3.83
N ASP A 181 -30.31 -34.62 -4.48
CA ASP A 181 -31.43 -34.75 -5.41
C ASP A 181 -31.07 -35.61 -6.63
N GLU A 182 -29.89 -35.40 -7.22
CA GLU A 182 -29.38 -36.22 -8.33
C GLU A 182 -29.19 -37.68 -7.91
N LYS A 183 -28.68 -37.93 -6.70
CA LYS A 183 -28.57 -39.28 -6.15
C LYS A 183 -29.94 -39.93 -5.92
N ALA A 184 -30.89 -39.21 -5.32
CA ALA A 184 -32.24 -39.73 -5.10
C ALA A 184 -32.94 -40.08 -6.42
N LYS A 185 -32.77 -39.26 -7.47
CA LYS A 185 -33.23 -39.55 -8.83
C LYS A 185 -32.63 -40.84 -9.38
N ALA A 186 -31.33 -41.06 -9.17
CA ALA A 186 -30.65 -42.28 -9.62
C ALA A 186 -31.14 -43.52 -8.86
N ASP A 187 -31.37 -43.41 -7.56
CA ASP A 187 -31.72 -44.54 -6.69
C ASP A 187 -33.22 -44.92 -6.77
N THR A 188 -34.11 -43.95 -6.93
CA THR A 188 -35.58 -44.15 -6.82
C THR A 188 -36.36 -43.83 -8.10
N GLY A 189 -35.70 -43.30 -9.13
CA GLY A 189 -36.35 -42.82 -10.37
C GLY A 189 -37.03 -41.46 -10.22
N THR A 190 -37.17 -40.94 -9.01
CA THR A 190 -37.72 -39.63 -8.69
C THR A 190 -36.78 -38.83 -7.77
N GLY A 191 -36.74 -37.52 -7.91
CA GLY A 191 -35.90 -36.68 -7.03
C GLY A 191 -36.48 -36.48 -5.64
N LEU A 192 -35.77 -35.69 -4.83
CA LEU A 192 -36.27 -35.25 -3.54
C LEU A 192 -37.50 -34.35 -3.75
N THR A 193 -38.48 -34.47 -2.86
CA THR A 193 -39.63 -33.55 -2.80
C THR A 193 -39.18 -32.16 -2.36
N ASP A 194 -39.99 -31.13 -2.60
CA ASP A 194 -39.66 -29.76 -2.19
C ASP A 194 -39.54 -29.65 -0.67
N GLU A 195 -40.36 -30.37 0.09
CA GLU A 195 -40.30 -30.45 1.55
C GLU A 195 -38.99 -31.10 2.02
N GLN A 196 -38.56 -32.19 1.36
CA GLN A 196 -37.30 -32.85 1.65
C GLN A 196 -36.10 -31.94 1.33
N LYS A 197 -36.15 -31.21 0.21
CA LYS A 197 -35.12 -30.23 -0.15
C LYS A 197 -35.05 -29.08 0.84
N GLN A 198 -36.20 -28.58 1.29
CA GLN A 198 -36.26 -27.50 2.26
C GLN A 198 -35.73 -27.94 3.63
N ALA A 199 -36.16 -29.11 4.13
CA ALA A 199 -35.63 -29.66 5.37
C ALA A 199 -34.11 -29.93 5.28
N LEU A 200 -33.62 -30.37 4.12
CA LEU A 200 -32.20 -30.57 3.87
C LEU A 200 -31.43 -29.25 3.90
N ARG A 201 -31.95 -28.19 3.26
CA ARG A 201 -31.37 -26.84 3.32
C ARG A 201 -31.26 -26.35 4.76
N GLU A 202 -32.35 -26.36 5.51
CA GLU A 202 -32.37 -25.87 6.90
C GLU A 202 -31.40 -26.63 7.82
N ARG A 203 -31.23 -27.94 7.60
CA ARG A 203 -30.25 -28.74 8.33
C ARG A 203 -28.81 -28.39 7.93
N LEU A 204 -28.51 -28.39 6.64
CA LEU A 204 -27.16 -28.13 6.13
C LEU A 204 -26.71 -26.69 6.40
N THR A 205 -27.61 -25.70 6.30
CA THR A 205 -27.30 -24.31 6.66
C THR A 205 -26.84 -24.23 8.10
N ARG A 206 -27.53 -24.87 9.06
CA ARG A 206 -27.11 -24.88 10.48
C ARG A 206 -25.77 -25.58 10.67
N GLU A 207 -25.58 -26.75 10.07
CA GLU A 207 -24.33 -27.53 10.17
C GLU A 207 -23.13 -26.77 9.61
N TYR A 208 -23.24 -26.25 8.37
CA TYR A 208 -22.14 -25.54 7.72
C TYR A 208 -21.89 -24.16 8.33
N THR A 209 -22.93 -23.45 8.81
CA THR A 209 -22.73 -22.20 9.55
C THR A 209 -21.93 -22.45 10.82
N ALA A 210 -22.27 -23.48 11.59
CA ALA A 210 -21.52 -23.82 12.81
C ALA A 210 -20.06 -24.19 12.51
N GLU A 211 -19.80 -24.89 11.40
CA GLU A 211 -18.44 -25.20 10.92
C GLU A 211 -17.64 -23.93 10.55
N GLU A 212 -18.25 -22.98 9.85
CA GLU A 212 -17.61 -21.69 9.52
C GLU A 212 -17.33 -20.83 10.77
N HIS A 213 -18.12 -20.99 11.82
CA HIS A 213 -17.97 -20.31 13.11
C HIS A 213 -17.02 -20.99 14.09
N GLU A 214 -16.39 -22.10 13.72
CA GLU A 214 -15.31 -22.66 14.53
C GLU A 214 -14.22 -21.60 14.75
N ALA A 215 -13.82 -21.38 16.00
CA ALA A 215 -13.00 -20.23 16.40
C ALA A 215 -11.75 -20.04 15.53
N THR A 216 -11.03 -21.12 15.22
CA THR A 216 -9.83 -21.08 14.38
C THR A 216 -10.11 -20.65 12.93
N LYS A 217 -11.26 -21.03 12.37
CA LYS A 217 -11.68 -20.71 11.01
C LYS A 217 -12.17 -19.26 10.92
N TYR A 218 -12.98 -18.85 11.89
CA TYR A 218 -13.48 -17.48 12.02
C TYR A 218 -12.33 -16.49 12.26
N ASP A 219 -11.43 -16.77 13.20
CA ASP A 219 -10.27 -15.92 13.49
C ASP A 219 -9.34 -15.80 12.27
N LYS A 220 -9.16 -16.88 11.51
CA LYS A 220 -8.39 -16.85 10.25
C LYS A 220 -9.06 -15.98 9.19
N ARG A 221 -10.40 -15.97 9.11
CA ARG A 221 -11.17 -15.10 8.20
C ARG A 221 -11.02 -13.63 8.59
N ILE A 222 -11.21 -13.31 9.87
CA ILE A 222 -11.02 -11.96 10.39
C ILE A 222 -9.58 -11.49 10.13
N LYS A 223 -8.57 -12.34 10.40
CA LYS A 223 -7.17 -12.04 10.09
C LYS A 223 -6.95 -11.75 8.61
N LYS A 224 -7.56 -12.53 7.71
CA LYS A 224 -7.45 -12.32 6.25
C LYS A 224 -8.06 -10.99 5.81
N LEU A 225 -9.24 -10.64 6.30
CA LEU A 225 -9.91 -9.37 5.97
C LEU A 225 -9.12 -8.18 6.50
N THR A 226 -8.61 -8.29 7.73
CA THR A 226 -7.73 -7.30 8.38
C THR A 226 -6.47 -7.04 7.54
N ILE A 227 -5.80 -8.11 7.09
CA ILE A 227 -4.61 -8.03 6.21
C ILE A 227 -4.97 -7.41 4.86
N GLY A 228 -6.07 -7.84 4.22
CA GLY A 228 -6.46 -7.32 2.91
C GLY A 228 -6.70 -5.81 2.90
N GLN A 229 -7.17 -5.27 4.02
CA GLN A 229 -7.39 -3.84 4.15
C GLN A 229 -6.13 -3.04 4.47
N GLU A 230 -5.33 -3.52 5.43
CA GLU A 230 -4.01 -2.93 5.68
C GLU A 230 -3.22 -2.86 4.38
N TYR A 231 -3.21 -3.95 3.61
CA TYR A 231 -2.62 -4.02 2.28
C TYR A 231 -3.17 -2.94 1.33
N GLN A 232 -4.50 -2.75 1.27
CA GLN A 232 -5.09 -1.72 0.40
C GLN A 232 -4.61 -0.32 0.78
N MET A 233 -4.59 0.03 2.07
CA MET A 233 -4.13 1.34 2.55
C MET A 233 -2.64 1.52 2.32
N ARG A 234 -1.86 0.45 2.56
CA ARG A 234 -0.42 0.42 2.34
C ARG A 234 -0.07 0.71 0.89
N GLU A 235 -0.63 -0.06 -0.04
CA GLU A 235 -0.29 0.04 -1.46
C GLU A 235 -0.84 1.32 -2.11
N SER A 236 -2.04 1.77 -1.72
CA SER A 236 -2.70 2.91 -2.37
C SER A 236 -2.18 4.27 -1.90
N TYR A 237 -1.62 4.35 -0.69
CA TYR A 237 -1.31 5.64 -0.07
C TYR A 237 0.02 5.65 0.68
N ILE A 238 0.23 4.70 1.60
CA ILE A 238 1.35 4.77 2.54
C ILE A 238 2.69 4.49 1.84
N SER A 239 2.74 3.52 0.93
CA SER A 239 3.96 3.15 0.22
C SER A 239 4.56 4.33 -0.55
N THR A 240 3.71 5.11 -1.23
CA THR A 240 4.13 6.35 -1.90
C THR A 240 4.81 7.32 -0.95
N LEU A 241 4.26 7.57 0.23
CA LEU A 241 4.88 8.52 1.18
C LEU A 241 6.26 8.04 1.64
N PHE A 242 6.43 6.74 1.93
CA PHE A 242 7.73 6.18 2.32
C PHE A 242 8.73 6.21 1.16
N HIS A 243 8.29 5.88 -0.06
CA HIS A 243 9.10 5.95 -1.28
C HIS A 243 9.62 7.37 -1.51
N GLU A 244 8.74 8.35 -1.55
CA GLU A 244 9.10 9.75 -1.80
C GLU A 244 9.94 10.35 -0.66
N SER A 245 9.73 9.89 0.58
CA SER A 245 10.60 10.28 1.70
C SER A 245 12.03 9.74 1.56
N ALA A 246 12.20 8.56 0.95
CA ALA A 246 13.53 8.02 0.70
C ALA A 246 14.28 8.84 -0.36
N HIS A 247 13.57 9.41 -1.34
CA HIS A 247 14.16 10.37 -2.28
C HIS A 247 14.73 11.61 -1.58
N THR A 248 14.04 12.13 -0.57
CA THR A 248 14.54 13.27 0.21
C THR A 248 15.89 12.97 0.89
N LEU A 249 16.13 11.72 1.30
CA LEU A 249 17.40 11.33 1.92
C LEU A 249 18.56 11.41 0.92
N HIS A 250 18.46 10.71 -0.21
CA HIS A 250 19.59 10.64 -1.13
C HIS A 250 19.85 11.96 -1.87
N GLU A 251 18.83 12.82 -1.99
CA GLU A 251 18.96 14.20 -2.45
C GLU A 251 19.70 15.11 -1.45
N GLU A 252 19.50 14.93 -0.14
CA GLU A 252 20.21 15.69 0.90
C GLU A 252 21.67 15.23 1.00
N ARG A 253 21.90 13.91 0.99
CA ARG A 253 23.25 13.31 1.01
C ARG A 253 23.29 12.08 0.13
N ALA A 254 24.14 12.04 -0.89
CA ALA A 254 24.23 10.89 -1.78
C ALA A 254 24.52 9.58 -1.01
N TYR A 255 23.84 8.49 -1.36
CA TYR A 255 24.16 7.16 -0.85
C TYR A 255 25.46 6.62 -1.47
N PRO A 256 26.09 5.58 -0.89
CA PRO A 256 27.33 5.01 -1.42
C PRO A 256 27.16 4.45 -2.85
N PRO A 257 28.08 4.76 -3.79
CA PRO A 257 27.98 4.31 -5.18
C PRO A 257 28.09 2.78 -5.35
N GLU A 258 28.48 2.06 -4.29
CA GLU A 258 28.43 0.61 -4.21
C GLU A 258 27.01 0.06 -4.37
N PHE A 259 25.98 0.82 -4.00
CA PHE A 259 24.58 0.46 -4.18
C PHE A 259 24.28 0.23 -5.67
N ASP A 260 24.58 1.22 -6.51
CA ASP A 260 24.24 1.26 -7.93
C ASP A 260 24.98 0.19 -8.72
N LYS A 261 26.26 -0.02 -8.35
CA LYS A 261 27.15 -0.98 -9.01
C LYS A 261 26.61 -2.42 -8.96
N LEU A 262 25.77 -2.76 -7.97
CA LEU A 262 25.23 -4.11 -7.82
C LEU A 262 24.25 -4.50 -8.95
N SER A 263 23.54 -3.52 -9.55
CA SER A 263 22.57 -3.75 -10.62
C SER A 263 22.77 -2.83 -11.84
N ALA A 264 23.95 -2.21 -11.97
CA ALA A 264 24.23 -1.22 -13.01
C ALA A 264 23.95 -1.68 -14.45
N LEU A 265 24.09 -2.98 -14.73
CA LEU A 265 23.85 -3.58 -16.05
C LEU A 265 22.36 -3.85 -16.33
N ASP A 266 21.51 -3.76 -15.31
CA ASP A 266 20.13 -4.27 -15.33
C ASP A 266 19.08 -3.17 -15.15
N TYR A 267 19.49 -1.89 -15.05
CA TYR A 267 18.56 -0.76 -15.10
C TYR A 267 17.94 -0.61 -16.50
N GLN A 268 16.62 -0.48 -16.55
CA GLN A 268 15.79 -0.45 -17.75
C GLN A 268 15.23 0.94 -18.08
N LYS A 269 15.43 1.93 -17.21
CA LYS A 269 14.94 3.30 -17.42
C LYS A 269 13.44 3.27 -17.71
N GLN A 270 13.00 3.99 -18.73
CA GLN A 270 11.60 4.10 -19.12
C GLN A 270 10.94 2.77 -19.57
N ASP A 271 11.72 1.72 -19.84
CA ASP A 271 11.20 0.39 -20.22
C ASP A 271 10.97 -0.55 -19.02
N ALA A 272 11.24 -0.10 -17.80
CA ALA A 272 11.13 -0.89 -16.56
C ALA A 272 9.85 -1.73 -16.45
N PHE A 273 8.69 -1.15 -16.78
CA PHE A 273 7.39 -1.80 -16.64
C PHE A 273 7.07 -2.85 -17.72
N SER A 274 7.80 -2.89 -18.82
CA SER A 274 7.49 -3.77 -19.97
C SER A 274 8.65 -4.70 -20.33
N TYR A 275 9.88 -4.36 -19.95
CA TYR A 275 11.07 -5.12 -20.26
C TYR A 275 10.98 -6.57 -19.73
N TRP A 276 10.74 -6.72 -18.42
CA TRP A 276 10.82 -8.03 -17.74
C TRP A 276 9.82 -9.03 -18.29
N TYR A 277 8.55 -8.63 -18.38
CA TYR A 277 7.50 -9.45 -18.98
C TYR A 277 7.81 -9.81 -20.44
N ARG A 278 8.19 -8.83 -21.28
CA ARG A 278 8.50 -9.09 -22.71
C ARG A 278 9.68 -10.03 -22.90
N LYS A 279 10.63 -10.04 -21.97
CA LYS A 279 11.81 -10.92 -22.00
C LYS A 279 11.58 -12.27 -21.31
N GLY A 280 10.43 -12.47 -20.66
CA GLY A 280 10.19 -13.66 -19.83
C GLY A 280 11.15 -13.75 -18.64
N LEU A 281 11.64 -12.60 -18.17
CA LEU A 281 12.55 -12.46 -17.04
C LEU A 281 11.82 -11.89 -15.83
N LYS A 282 12.46 -11.94 -14.66
CA LYS A 282 11.95 -11.33 -13.44
C LYS A 282 12.96 -10.32 -12.90
N SER A 283 12.52 -9.08 -12.68
CA SER A 283 13.30 -8.01 -12.04
C SER A 283 13.90 -8.45 -10.70
N LEU A 284 13.15 -9.25 -9.93
CA LEU A 284 13.62 -9.87 -8.68
C LEU A 284 14.92 -10.65 -8.85
N HIS A 285 15.12 -11.37 -9.96
CA HIS A 285 16.36 -12.15 -10.19
C HIS A 285 17.55 -11.23 -10.54
N ALA A 286 17.30 -9.99 -10.95
CA ALA A 286 18.30 -8.95 -11.18
C ALA A 286 18.56 -8.08 -9.94
N GLY A 287 17.90 -8.39 -8.81
CA GLY A 287 18.11 -7.73 -7.54
C GLY A 287 17.28 -6.46 -7.33
N PHE A 288 16.15 -6.33 -8.04
CA PHE A 288 15.17 -5.25 -7.85
C PHE A 288 13.94 -5.77 -7.11
N VAL A 289 13.42 -5.02 -6.14
CA VAL A 289 12.25 -5.44 -5.35
C VAL A 289 10.92 -5.30 -6.09
N SER A 290 10.91 -4.53 -7.18
CA SER A 290 9.79 -4.33 -8.10
C SER A 290 10.32 -4.11 -9.52
N ASP A 291 9.45 -4.20 -10.52
CA ASP A 291 9.82 -3.79 -11.89
C ASP A 291 10.17 -2.30 -11.93
N TYR A 292 9.49 -1.46 -11.14
CA TYR A 292 9.73 -0.02 -11.09
C TYR A 292 11.09 0.36 -10.51
N ALA A 293 11.57 -0.40 -9.51
CA ALA A 293 12.93 -0.27 -8.98
C ALA A 293 14.02 -0.45 -10.05
N SER A 294 13.71 -1.10 -11.19
CA SER A 294 14.66 -1.20 -12.30
C SER A 294 14.77 0.06 -13.16
N THR A 295 14.02 1.13 -12.87
CA THR A 295 14.10 2.38 -13.64
C THR A 295 15.51 2.96 -13.57
N ASP A 296 15.99 3.28 -12.38
CA ASP A 296 17.35 3.71 -12.10
C ASP A 296 17.69 3.51 -10.62
N ALA A 297 18.89 3.93 -10.21
CA ALA A 297 19.39 3.69 -8.86
C ALA A 297 18.64 4.46 -7.77
N ASP A 298 18.11 5.63 -8.11
CA ASP A 298 17.37 6.46 -7.15
C ASP A 298 15.99 5.85 -6.87
N GLU A 299 15.31 5.38 -7.92
CA GLU A 299 14.05 4.62 -7.80
C GLU A 299 14.26 3.27 -7.11
N ASP A 300 15.37 2.58 -7.38
CA ASP A 300 15.72 1.33 -6.71
C ASP A 300 15.93 1.52 -5.20
N PHE A 301 16.64 2.58 -4.82
CA PHE A 301 16.83 2.95 -3.43
C PHE A 301 15.48 3.24 -2.75
N ALA A 302 14.64 4.06 -3.36
CA ALA A 302 13.35 4.44 -2.78
C ALA A 302 12.36 3.26 -2.68
N GLU A 303 12.28 2.44 -3.74
CA GLU A 303 11.46 1.23 -3.74
C GLU A 303 11.92 0.20 -2.72
N LEU A 304 13.23 -0.02 -2.60
CA LEU A 304 13.79 -0.93 -1.60
C LEU A 304 13.51 -0.41 -0.18
N PHE A 305 13.64 0.89 0.06
CA PHE A 305 13.33 1.50 1.35
C PHE A 305 11.86 1.27 1.72
N ALA A 306 10.92 1.67 0.85
CA ALA A 306 9.49 1.53 1.11
C ALA A 306 9.08 0.05 1.25
N THR A 307 9.56 -0.81 0.36
CA THR A 307 9.31 -2.25 0.40
C THR A 307 9.81 -2.87 1.70
N TYR A 308 11.03 -2.52 2.12
CA TYR A 308 11.61 -3.04 3.35
C TYR A 308 10.96 -2.44 4.59
N VAL A 309 10.45 -1.21 4.59
CA VAL A 309 9.78 -0.68 5.79
C VAL A 309 8.39 -1.27 5.97
N LEU A 310 7.68 -1.55 4.88
CA LEU A 310 6.23 -1.79 4.93
C LEU A 310 5.77 -3.24 4.73
N ARG A 311 6.64 -4.14 4.22
CA ARG A 311 6.30 -5.58 4.11
C ARG A 311 6.43 -6.31 5.43
N THR A 312 5.53 -7.25 5.76
CA THR A 312 5.73 -8.10 6.94
C THR A 312 6.96 -8.99 6.79
N ASP A 313 7.38 -9.67 7.86
CA ASP A 313 8.50 -10.61 7.80
C ASP A 313 8.22 -11.77 6.85
N GLU A 314 6.97 -12.26 6.81
CA GLU A 314 6.54 -13.31 5.89
C GLU A 314 6.56 -12.84 4.43
N GLU A 315 6.04 -11.64 4.14
CA GLU A 315 6.05 -11.06 2.78
C GLU A 315 7.47 -10.77 2.29
N TRP A 316 8.35 -10.30 3.17
CA TRP A 316 9.76 -10.09 2.88
C TRP A 316 10.47 -11.43 2.62
N ALA A 317 10.21 -12.45 3.43
CA ALA A 317 10.78 -13.78 3.24
C ALA A 317 10.34 -14.42 1.90
N GLU A 318 9.06 -14.31 1.53
CA GLU A 318 8.57 -14.82 0.24
C GLU A 318 9.12 -14.01 -0.96
N LEU A 319 9.33 -12.70 -0.81
CA LEU A 319 10.03 -11.89 -1.82
C LEU A 319 11.47 -12.40 -2.01
N LEU A 320 12.23 -12.56 -0.92
CA LEU A 320 13.62 -13.04 -0.99
C LEU A 320 13.73 -14.45 -1.55
N LYS A 321 12.76 -15.32 -1.25
CA LYS A 321 12.67 -16.66 -1.83
C LYS A 321 12.42 -16.60 -3.34
N SER A 322 11.51 -15.73 -3.78
CA SER A 322 11.22 -15.50 -5.21
C SER A 322 12.39 -14.88 -5.96
N ALA A 323 13.25 -14.12 -5.27
CA ALA A 323 14.45 -13.50 -5.82
C ALA A 323 15.69 -14.43 -5.81
N ASN A 324 15.60 -15.64 -5.25
CA ASN A 324 16.76 -16.52 -5.02
C ASN A 324 17.21 -17.30 -6.25
N GLU A 325 17.25 -16.62 -7.40
CA GLU A 325 17.75 -17.12 -8.68
C GLU A 325 18.63 -16.05 -9.32
N LYS A 326 19.52 -16.46 -10.23
CA LYS A 326 20.36 -15.55 -11.00
C LYS A 326 19.61 -15.07 -12.23
N ILE A 327 19.73 -13.79 -12.58
CA ILE A 327 19.17 -13.26 -13.83
C ILE A 327 19.85 -13.84 -15.08
N ARG A 328 21.14 -14.20 -14.98
CA ARG A 328 21.95 -14.82 -16.04
C ARG A 328 22.82 -15.94 -15.46
N PRO A 329 23.16 -16.99 -16.23
CA PRO A 329 23.98 -18.10 -15.73
C PRO A 329 25.36 -17.68 -15.19
N ASP A 330 25.97 -16.67 -15.81
CA ASP A 330 27.29 -16.10 -15.48
C ASP A 330 27.23 -14.99 -14.43
N ALA A 331 26.04 -14.55 -14.00
CA ALA A 331 25.90 -13.54 -12.97
C ALA A 331 26.59 -13.99 -11.67
N LYS A 332 27.28 -13.07 -11.00
CA LYS A 332 28.01 -13.37 -9.76
C LYS A 332 27.05 -13.80 -8.64
N TYR A 333 25.96 -13.06 -8.47
CA TYR A 333 25.01 -13.20 -7.36
C TYR A 333 23.62 -13.56 -7.85
N THR A 334 22.81 -14.17 -6.98
CA THR A 334 21.36 -14.22 -7.14
C THR A 334 20.74 -12.85 -6.88
N GLY A 335 19.51 -12.64 -7.34
CA GLY A 335 18.75 -11.43 -7.00
C GLY A 335 18.60 -11.22 -5.49
N LYS A 336 18.35 -12.28 -4.73
CA LYS A 336 18.30 -12.27 -3.26
C LYS A 336 19.60 -11.72 -2.65
N GLU A 337 20.74 -12.21 -3.10
CA GLU A 337 22.05 -11.76 -2.60
C GLU A 337 22.32 -10.29 -2.92
N ILE A 338 21.85 -9.81 -4.08
CA ILE A 338 21.94 -8.39 -4.46
C ILE A 338 21.05 -7.53 -3.56
N ILE A 339 19.78 -7.91 -3.37
CA ILE A 339 18.82 -7.18 -2.53
C ILE A 339 19.34 -7.06 -1.10
N LEU A 340 19.90 -8.14 -0.53
CA LEU A 340 20.45 -8.12 0.82
C LEU A 340 21.72 -7.25 0.94
N GLN A 341 22.57 -7.22 -0.08
CA GLN A 341 23.73 -6.31 -0.12
C GLN A 341 23.29 -4.85 -0.20
N LYS A 342 22.35 -4.52 -1.09
CA LYS A 342 21.73 -3.18 -1.19
C LYS A 342 21.12 -2.74 0.14
N LEU A 343 20.33 -3.60 0.77
CA LEU A 343 19.71 -3.33 2.07
C LEU A 343 20.76 -3.11 3.17
N SER A 344 21.84 -3.88 3.18
CA SER A 344 22.93 -3.68 4.14
C SER A 344 23.61 -2.32 3.95
N ILE A 345 23.85 -1.90 2.70
CA ILE A 345 24.40 -0.58 2.39
C ILE A 345 23.43 0.51 2.85
N MET A 346 22.14 0.38 2.53
CA MET A 346 21.10 1.32 2.92
C MET A 346 20.98 1.50 4.43
N LYS A 347 20.96 0.39 5.19
CA LYS A 347 20.91 0.43 6.67
C LYS A 347 22.11 1.15 7.27
N GLN A 348 23.31 0.89 6.74
CA GLN A 348 24.53 1.54 7.19
C GLN A 348 24.50 3.04 6.86
N TYR A 349 24.13 3.40 5.63
CA TYR A 349 23.99 4.78 5.18
C TYR A 349 22.99 5.57 6.05
N ILE A 350 21.80 5.02 6.32
CA ILE A 350 20.78 5.69 7.15
C ILE A 350 21.29 5.91 8.58
N ARG A 351 22.02 4.94 9.13
CA ARG A 351 22.65 5.04 10.44
C ARG A 351 23.71 6.12 10.49
N ASP A 352 24.64 6.11 9.55
CA ASP A 352 25.81 6.99 9.58
C ASP A 352 25.44 8.44 9.22
N GLU A 353 24.60 8.62 8.21
CA GLU A 353 24.27 9.96 7.70
C GLU A 353 23.13 10.62 8.47
N TYR A 354 22.17 9.84 8.99
CA TYR A 354 20.97 10.36 9.66
C TYR A 354 20.78 9.89 11.09
N SER A 355 21.76 9.20 11.69
CA SER A 355 21.72 8.76 13.09
C SER A 355 20.44 7.97 13.44
N THR A 356 19.93 7.20 12.47
CA THR A 356 18.62 6.54 12.55
C THR A 356 18.74 5.05 12.24
N ASP A 357 17.89 4.23 12.86
CA ASP A 357 17.83 2.78 12.58
C ASP A 357 16.63 2.44 11.69
N LEU A 358 16.91 1.98 10.47
CA LEU A 358 15.86 1.57 9.53
C LEU A 358 15.03 0.39 10.07
N ASP A 359 15.62 -0.49 10.90
CA ASP A 359 14.88 -1.61 11.48
C ASP A 359 13.89 -1.14 12.55
N ALA A 360 14.23 -0.08 13.31
CA ALA A 360 13.31 0.54 14.24
C ALA A 360 12.13 1.22 13.51
N ILE A 361 12.40 1.91 12.39
CA ILE A 361 11.35 2.48 11.52
C ILE A 361 10.43 1.38 11.01
N ARG A 362 10.99 0.29 10.44
CA ARG A 362 10.23 -0.87 9.98
C ARG A 362 9.35 -1.44 11.09
N GLN A 363 9.92 -1.74 12.25
CA GLN A 363 9.18 -2.32 13.37
C GLN A 363 7.98 -1.44 13.76
N LYS A 364 8.19 -0.12 13.85
CA LYS A 364 7.15 0.83 14.24
C LYS A 364 6.09 1.01 13.16
N ALA A 365 6.48 1.05 11.89
CA ALA A 365 5.56 1.12 10.76
C ALA A 365 4.64 -0.11 10.74
N LEU A 366 5.19 -1.32 10.88
CA LEU A 366 4.41 -2.57 10.92
C LEU A 366 3.45 -2.63 12.11
N GLU A 367 3.87 -2.13 13.29
CA GLU A 367 3.00 -2.01 14.46
C GLU A 367 1.78 -1.11 14.17
N LYS A 368 1.98 0.01 13.48
CA LYS A 368 0.93 0.97 13.13
C LYS A 368 0.03 0.47 12.01
N LEU A 369 0.59 -0.16 10.98
CA LEU A 369 -0.17 -0.81 9.90
C LEU A 369 -1.16 -1.85 10.48
N TYR A 370 -0.70 -2.67 11.43
CA TYR A 370 -1.57 -3.63 12.13
C TYR A 370 -2.72 -2.97 12.91
N LYS A 371 -2.55 -1.73 13.37
CA LYS A 371 -3.54 -0.99 14.16
C LYS A 371 -4.62 -0.29 13.32
N ILE A 372 -4.43 -0.11 12.02
CA ILE A 372 -5.40 0.58 11.15
C ILE A 372 -6.84 0.04 11.34
N PRO A 373 -7.09 -1.28 11.41
CA PRO A 373 -8.43 -1.84 11.61
C PRO A 373 -9.07 -1.59 12.98
N TYR A 374 -8.32 -1.00 13.91
CA TYR A 374 -8.78 -0.79 15.28
C TYR A 374 -8.88 0.69 15.63
N MET A 375 -8.70 1.59 14.66
CA MET A 375 -8.70 3.03 14.87
C MET A 375 -9.74 3.72 13.99
N ASP A 376 -10.26 4.84 14.48
CA ASP A 376 -11.17 5.71 13.72
C ASP A 376 -10.40 6.93 13.21
N PHE A 377 -10.22 6.98 11.90
CA PHE A 377 -9.57 8.11 11.23
C PHE A 377 -10.58 9.13 10.71
N THR A 378 -11.89 8.89 10.83
CA THR A 378 -12.92 9.74 10.17
C THR A 378 -13.25 11.03 10.91
N GLN A 379 -12.75 11.20 12.13
CA GLN A 379 -13.09 12.32 13.00
C GLN A 379 -11.90 13.24 13.20
N TYR A 380 -12.14 14.55 13.31
CA TYR A 380 -11.11 15.48 13.76
C TYR A 380 -10.55 15.05 15.12
N PRO A 381 -9.22 15.09 15.32
CA PRO A 381 -8.65 14.87 16.64
C PRO A 381 -9.16 15.90 17.65
N THR A 382 -9.16 15.55 18.93
CA THR A 382 -9.62 16.47 19.99
C THR A 382 -8.77 17.74 19.98
N GLY A 383 -9.42 18.91 19.96
CA GLY A 383 -8.75 20.22 19.98
C GLY A 383 -8.51 20.88 18.62
N TYR A 384 -9.25 20.45 17.59
CA TYR A 384 -9.29 21.03 16.24
C TYR A 384 -10.71 21.32 15.77
#